data_AF-A0A441VZL2-F1
#
_entry.id   AF-A0A441VZL2-F1
#
_cell.length_a   1.000
_cell.length_b   1.000
_cell.length_c   1.000
_cell.angle_alpha   90.00
_cell.angle_beta   90.00
_cell.angle_gamma   90.00
#
_symmetry.space_group_name_H-M   'P 1'
#
loop_
_entity.id
_entity.type
_entity.pdbx_description
1 polymer ?
#
loop_
_entity_poly.entity_id
_entity_poly.type
_entity_poly.pdbx_seq_one_letter_code
_entity_poly.pdbx_strand_id
1 'polypeptide(L)' 'MVLDGVRALVFDVFGTVVDWRSGVAREAEPFLKRHGAGSAIPTAFADAWRSRYSPAMEEVRSGR' A
#
# COMPACT_ATOMS: atom_id res chain seq x y z
N MET A 1 22.66 23.78 13.68
CA MET A 1 22.41 22.91 12.49
C MET A 1 20.91 22.88 12.19
N VAL A 2 20.48 22.46 10.98
CA VAL A 2 19.05 22.46 10.55
C VAL A 2 18.12 21.64 11.47
N LEU A 3 18.67 20.76 12.31
CA LEU A 3 17.90 19.90 13.21
C LEU A 3 18.11 20.21 14.70
N ASP A 4 18.74 21.34 15.05
CA ASP A 4 18.89 21.72 16.47
C ASP A 4 17.52 21.88 17.15
N GLY A 5 17.36 21.24 18.30
CA GLY A 5 16.11 21.27 19.07
C GLY A 5 15.02 20.29 18.60
N VAL A 6 15.23 19.57 17.48
CA VAL A 6 14.31 18.51 17.04
C VAL A 6 14.45 17.29 17.96
N ARG A 7 13.33 16.82 18.52
CA ARG A 7 13.30 15.68 19.45
C ARG A 7 12.66 14.40 18.89
N ALA A 8 11.96 14.51 17.76
CA ALA A 8 11.30 13.38 17.13
C ALA A 8 11.27 13.56 15.61
N LEU A 9 11.42 12.45 14.90
CA LEU A 9 11.21 12.33 13.47
C LEU A 9 10.12 11.27 13.25
N VAL A 10 9.06 11.65 12.54
CA VAL A 10 7.95 10.76 12.20
C VAL A 10 7.93 10.60 10.69
N PHE A 11 7.78 9.37 10.24
CA PHE A 11 7.80 9.03 8.82
C PHE A 11 6.46 8.43 8.43
N ASP A 12 5.97 8.87 7.26
CA ASP A 12 5.03 8.03 6.52
C ASP A 12 5.68 6.68 6.23
N VAL A 13 4.89 5.62 6.10
CA VAL A 13 5.40 4.24 6.03
C VAL A 13 5.27 3.68 4.61
N PHE A 14 4.09 3.77 4.00
CA PHE A 14 3.83 3.12 2.70
C PHE A 14 4.46 3.90 1.54
N GLY A 15 5.57 3.39 1.02
CA GLY A 15 6.32 4.00 -0.08
C GLY A 15 7.50 4.84 0.42
N THR A 16 7.39 5.46 1.59
CA THR A 16 8.50 6.16 2.24
C THR A 16 9.46 5.21 2.96
N VAL A 17 8.95 4.23 3.71
CA VAL A 17 9.78 3.27 4.47
C VAL A 17 9.76 1.87 3.84
N VAL A 18 8.61 1.45 3.29
CA VAL A 18 8.45 0.10 2.72
C VAL A 18 8.01 0.12 1.26
N ASP A 19 8.60 -0.78 0.46
CA ASP A 19 8.09 -1.12 -0.87
C ASP A 19 6.86 -2.04 -0.73
N TRP A 20 5.71 -1.41 -0.51
CA TRP A 20 4.45 -2.11 -0.41
C TRP A 20 4.03 -2.77 -1.72
N ARG A 21 4.38 -2.18 -2.88
CA ARG A 21 3.86 -2.63 -4.17
C ARG A 21 4.42 -4.00 -4.53
N SER A 22 5.72 -4.18 -4.42
CA SER A 22 6.36 -5.48 -4.69
C SER A 22 6.02 -6.50 -3.60
N GLY A 23 5.91 -6.07 -2.34
CA GLY A 23 5.51 -6.94 -1.23
C GLY A 23 4.12 -7.53 -1.45
N VAL A 24 3.14 -6.68 -1.74
CA VAL A 24 1.76 -7.10 -2.04
C VAL A 24 1.69 -8.00 -3.28
N ALA A 25 2.36 -7.62 -4.37
CA ALA A 25 2.35 -8.42 -5.59
C ALA A 25 2.92 -9.83 -5.38
N ARG A 26 4.01 -9.95 -4.62
CA ARG A 26 4.63 -11.25 -4.27
C ARG A 26 3.67 -12.15 -3.51
N GLU A 27 2.98 -11.62 -2.50
CA GLU A 27 2.03 -12.43 -1.71
C GLU A 27 0.71 -12.71 -2.46
N ALA A 28 0.30 -11.80 -3.35
CA ALA A 28 -0.89 -11.98 -4.17
C ALA A 28 -0.71 -13.09 -5.21
N GLU A 29 0.49 -13.30 -5.76
CA GLU A 29 0.73 -14.30 -6.80
C GLU A 29 0.31 -15.73 -6.42
N PRO A 30 0.77 -16.33 -5.29
CA PRO A 30 0.33 -17.68 -4.91
C PRO A 30 -1.17 -17.72 -4.55
N PHE A 31 -1.70 -16.64 -3.97
CA PHE A 31 -3.13 -16.54 -3.65
C PHE A 31 -3.99 -16.59 -4.92
N LEU A 32 -3.68 -15.76 -5.91
CA LEU A 32 -4.39 -15.70 -7.19
C LEU A 32 -4.33 -17.04 -7.92
N LYS A 33 -3.17 -17.70 -7.94
CA LYS A 33 -3.02 -19.06 -8.50
C LYS A 33 -3.92 -20.08 -7.80
N ARG A 34 -3.94 -20.08 -6.46
CA ARG A 34 -4.75 -21.00 -5.65
C ARG A 34 -6.25 -20.85 -5.91
N HIS A 35 -6.71 -19.63 -6.20
CA HIS A 35 -8.13 -19.28 -6.30
C HIS A 35 -8.63 -19.15 -7.75
N GLY A 36 -7.95 -19.74 -8.73
CA GLY A 36 -8.41 -19.78 -10.12
C GLY A 36 -8.20 -18.49 -10.91
N ALA A 37 -7.45 -17.53 -10.37
CA ALA A 37 -7.10 -16.26 -11.00
C ALA A 37 -5.60 -16.20 -11.42
N GLY A 38 -4.99 -17.35 -11.69
CA GLY A 38 -3.55 -17.45 -11.98
C GLY A 38 -3.06 -16.73 -13.24
N SER A 39 -3.97 -16.30 -14.12
CA SER A 39 -3.66 -15.46 -15.29
C SER A 39 -3.57 -13.96 -14.98
N ALA A 40 -3.98 -13.54 -13.77
CA ALA A 40 -3.88 -12.15 -13.35
C ALA A 40 -2.41 -11.75 -13.12
N ILE A 41 -2.08 -10.50 -13.47
CA ILE A 41 -0.75 -9.93 -13.22
C ILE A 41 -0.71 -9.43 -11.77
N PRO A 42 0.13 -9.99 -10.88
CA PRO A 42 0.09 -9.65 -9.45
C PRO A 42 0.40 -8.18 -9.13
N THR A 43 1.24 -7.53 -9.94
CA THR A 43 1.51 -6.09 -9.80
C THR A 43 0.32 -5.23 -10.19
N ALA A 44 -0.42 -5.61 -11.24
CA ALA A 44 -1.66 -4.94 -11.61
C ALA A 44 -2.75 -5.13 -10.54
N PHE A 45 -2.80 -6.30 -9.90
CA PHE A 45 -3.64 -6.52 -8.73
C PHE A 45 -3.26 -5.59 -7.57
N ALA A 46 -1.97 -5.45 -7.26
CA ALA A 46 -1.49 -4.56 -6.20
C ALA A 46 -1.88 -3.09 -6.46
N ASP A 47 -1.75 -2.63 -7.71
CA ASP A 47 -2.12 -1.27 -8.12
C ASP A 47 -3.64 -1.06 -8.01
N ALA A 48 -4.43 -2.01 -8.52
CA ALA A 48 -5.89 -1.97 -8.41
C ALA A 48 -6.36 -1.98 -6.95
N TRP A 49 -5.73 -2.80 -6.09
CA TRP A 49 -6.04 -2.82 -4.67
C TRP A 49 -5.70 -1.47 -4.01
N ARG A 50 -4.51 -0.91 -4.26
CA ARG A 50 -4.11 0.38 -3.66
C ARG A 50 -5.01 1.53 -4.12
N SER A 51 -5.51 1.50 -5.36
CA SER A 51 -6.45 2.52 -5.87
C SER A 51 -7.74 2.64 -5.03
N ARG A 52 -8.12 1.58 -4.32
CA ARG A 52 -9.30 1.56 -3.43
C ARG A 52 -9.07 2.26 -2.09
N TYR A 53 -7.81 2.51 -1.71
CA TYR A 53 -7.48 3.11 -0.41
C TYR A 53 -8.04 4.53 -0.27
N SER A 54 -7.79 5.41 -1.24
CA SER A 54 -8.26 6.80 -1.17
C SER A 54 -9.79 6.91 -1.07
N PRO A 55 -10.58 6.23 -1.93
CA PRO A 55 -12.03 6.20 -1.79
C PRO A 55 -12.51 5.68 -0.43
N ALA A 56 -11.91 4.59 0.08
CA ALA A 56 -12.29 4.03 1.38
C ALA A 56 -11.99 5.00 2.54
N MET A 57 -10.88 5.73 2.46
CA MET A 57 -10.52 6.74 3.45
C MET A 57 -11.37 8.00 3.37
N GLU A 58 -12.01 8.26 2.22
CA GLU A 58 -12.83 9.46 2.04
C GLU A 58 -14.07 9.45 2.94
N GLU A 59 -14.65 8.28 3.22
CA GLU A 59 -15.75 8.16 4.19
C GLU A 59 -15.31 8.70 5.56
N VAL A 60 -14.13 8.27 6.03
CA VAL A 60 -13.56 8.74 7.30
C VAL A 60 -13.20 10.22 7.25
N ARG A 61 -12.58 10.70 6.16
CA ARG A 61 -12.18 12.12 5.99
C ARG A 61 -13.37 13.07 5.93
N SER A 62 -14.48 12.60 5.34
CA SER A 62 -15.73 13.35 5.24
C SER A 62 -16.61 13.22 6.49
N GLY A 63 -16.19 12.44 7.49
CA GLY A 63 -16.89 12.29 8.76
C GLY A 63 -18.18 11.47 8.67
N ARG A 64 -18.26 10.53 7.72
CA ARG A 64 -19.37 9.58 7.57
C ARG A 64 -19.10 8.24 8.25
#